data_AF-A0A1D2NIK1-F1
#
_entry.id   AF-A0A1D2NIK1-F1
#
_cell.length_a   1.000
_cell.length_b   1.000
_cell.length_c   1.000
_cell.angle_alpha   90.00
_cell.angle_beta   90.00
_cell.angle_gamma   90.00
#
_symmetry.space_group_name_H-M   'P 1'
#
loop_
_entity.id
_entity.type
_entity.pdbx_description
1 polymer ?
#
loop_
_entity_poly.entity_id
_entity_poly.type
_entity_poly.pdbx_seq_one_letter_code
_entity_poly.pdbx_strand_id
1 'polypeptide(L)'
;MEALFLGSHGVLEQINSLFVQLERHAGHQDEIQIEETIQKKIEELNQTFDRLEVYVMKEPPNKRQASRLKLNQLKYDSSHLTASLRNFQKKRYLREKERTDREELLNRRFTTNSEDTSINIDYSLQHHRSIQNANRGVDDLLNQGYATLENLKDQRELLKKTRTRMLNFLNTLGLSNTVMQLIERRAYQDKFVLFGGMMITVCIMFFVYMYFT
;
A
#
# COMPACT_ATOMS: atom_id res chain seq x y z
N MET A 1 21.29 -5.60 13.42
CA MET A 1 20.07 -5.49 12.59
C MET A 1 18.81 -5.54 13.42
N GLU A 2 18.63 -6.50 14.33
CA GLU A 2 17.42 -6.56 15.18
C GLU A 2 17.21 -5.29 16.02
N ALA A 3 18.27 -4.70 16.59
CA ALA A 3 18.17 -3.43 17.31
C ALA A 3 17.69 -2.25 16.42
N LEU A 4 18.05 -2.26 15.13
CA LEU A 4 17.60 -1.22 14.18
C LEU A 4 16.15 -1.46 13.73
N PHE A 5 15.74 -2.72 13.58
CA PHE A 5 14.34 -3.06 13.33
C PHE A 5 13.46 -2.73 14.53
N LEU A 6 13.91 -3.04 15.75
CA LEU A 6 13.19 -2.70 16.98
C LEU A 6 13.08 -1.19 17.17
N GLY A 7 14.16 -0.45 16.89
CA GLY A 7 14.15 1.01 16.89
C GLY A 7 13.22 1.60 15.83
N SER A 8 13.19 1.02 14.63
CA SER A 8 12.26 1.43 13.57
C SER A 8 10.80 1.19 13.96
N HIS A 9 10.48 0.07 14.63
CA HIS A 9 9.13 -0.19 15.14
C HIS A 9 8.73 0.79 16.25
N GLY A 10 9.66 1.12 17.16
CA GLY A 10 9.40 2.14 18.20
C GLY A 10 9.17 3.54 17.61
N VAL A 11 9.90 3.92 16.58
CA VAL A 11 9.65 5.18 15.84
C VAL A 11 8.29 5.13 15.13
N LEU A 12 7.89 3.98 14.60
CA LEU A 12 6.59 3.80 13.96
C LEU A 12 5.42 3.94 14.96
N GLU A 13 5.53 3.38 16.17
CA GLU A 13 4.55 3.57 17.25
C GLU A 13 4.48 5.02 17.72
N GLN A 14 5.61 5.71 17.80
CA GLN A 14 5.64 7.14 18.09
C GLN A 14 4.94 7.95 17.01
N ILE A 15 5.17 7.64 15.73
CA ILE A 15 4.47 8.30 14.62
C ILE A 15 2.96 8.04 14.71
N ASN A 16 2.53 6.80 14.95
CA ASN A 16 1.11 6.48 15.11
C ASN A 16 0.47 7.19 16.30
N SER A 17 1.14 7.29 17.45
CA SER A 17 0.61 8.03 18.60
C SER A 17 0.54 9.54 18.34
N LEU A 18 1.49 10.10 17.59
CA LEU A 18 1.43 11.49 17.11
C LEU A 18 0.28 11.70 16.11
N PHE A 19 -0.01 10.75 15.22
CA PHE A 19 -1.19 10.81 14.36
C PHE A 19 -2.50 10.79 15.15
N VAL A 20 -2.60 9.97 16.19
CA VAL A 20 -3.77 9.96 17.09
C VAL A 20 -3.91 11.29 17.84
N GLN A 21 -2.79 11.90 18.23
CA GLN A 21 -2.80 13.24 18.82
C GLN A 21 -3.20 14.32 17.80
N LEU A 22 -2.75 14.21 16.55
CA LEU A 22 -3.14 15.09 15.44
C LEU A 22 -4.65 15.04 15.18
N GLU A 23 -5.23 13.83 15.15
CA GLU A 23 -6.68 13.65 15.02
C GLU A 23 -7.46 14.27 16.18
N ARG A 24 -6.94 14.17 17.41
CA ARG A 24 -7.58 14.72 18.61
C ARG A 24 -7.45 16.24 18.73
N HIS A 25 -6.38 16.83 18.21
CA HIS A 25 -6.11 18.28 18.29
C HIS A 25 -6.43 19.03 16.98
N ALA A 26 -7.18 18.41 16.05
CA ALA A 26 -7.57 19.03 14.79
C ALA A 26 -8.27 20.39 15.03
N GLY A 27 -7.70 21.48 14.52
CA GLY A 27 -8.18 22.84 14.65
C GLY A 27 -7.47 23.73 15.68
N HIS A 28 -6.50 23.21 16.43
CA HIS A 28 -5.65 24.02 17.33
C HIS A 28 -4.37 24.49 16.61
N GLN A 29 -3.76 25.60 17.07
CA GLN A 29 -2.50 26.11 16.49
C GLN A 29 -1.37 25.07 16.50
N ASP A 30 -1.47 24.07 17.37
CA ASP A 30 -0.53 22.97 17.51
C ASP A 30 -0.60 21.93 16.37
N GLU A 31 -1.66 21.93 15.54
CA GLU A 31 -1.82 21.00 14.40
C GLU A 31 -0.63 21.09 13.44
N ILE A 32 -0.12 22.31 13.20
CA ILE A 32 1.03 22.57 12.31
C ILE A 32 2.34 22.06 12.93
N GLN A 33 2.53 22.25 14.23
CA GLN A 33 3.76 21.79 14.91
C GLN A 33 3.81 20.26 15.00
N ILE A 34 2.66 19.61 15.20
CA ILE A 34 2.56 18.15 15.20
C ILE A 34 2.78 17.61 13.78
N GLU A 35 2.21 18.22 12.74
CA GLU A 35 2.49 17.86 11.34
C GLU A 35 3.99 17.95 11.01
N GLU A 36 4.65 19.04 11.40
CA GLU A 36 6.09 19.24 11.16
C GLU A 36 6.93 18.21 11.93
N THR A 37 6.53 17.89 13.16
CA THR A 37 7.20 16.87 13.99
C THR A 37 7.04 15.47 13.40
N ILE A 38 5.84 15.12 12.91
CA ILE A 38 5.59 13.84 12.22
C ILE A 38 6.43 13.78 10.94
N GLN A 39 6.49 14.86 10.16
CA GLN A 39 7.29 14.92 8.94
C GLN A 39 8.79 14.68 9.22
N LYS A 40 9.35 15.36 10.24
CA LYS A 40 10.74 15.14 10.67
C LYS A 40 10.99 13.70 11.10
N LYS A 41 10.08 13.09 11.87
CA LYS A 41 10.20 11.68 12.29
C LYS A 41 10.08 10.68 11.14
N ILE A 42 9.24 10.95 10.14
CA ILE A 42 9.15 10.13 8.92
C ILE A 42 10.46 10.24 8.11
N GLU A 43 11.08 11.41 8.07
CA GLU A 43 12.36 11.60 7.39
C GLU A 43 13.52 10.88 8.11
N GLU A 44 13.59 10.96 9.44
CA GLU A 44 14.52 10.16 10.27
C GLU A 44 14.32 8.65 10.06
N LEU A 45 13.07 8.21 9.94
CA LEU A 45 12.70 6.82 9.67
C LEU A 45 13.18 6.37 8.28
N ASN A 46 12.98 7.20 7.25
CA ASN A 46 13.45 6.92 5.89
C ASN A 46 14.99 6.87 5.81
N GLN A 47 15.71 7.79 6.48
CA GLN A 47 17.17 7.72 6.59
C GLN A 47 17.65 6.44 7.30
N THR A 48 16.89 5.96 8.28
CA THR A 48 17.16 4.67 8.95
C THR A 48 16.95 3.49 8.00
N PHE A 49 15.93 3.54 7.12
CA PHE A 49 15.71 2.53 6.10
C PHE A 49 16.81 2.49 5.04
N ASP A 50 17.32 3.63 4.60
CA ASP A 50 18.42 3.68 3.64
C ASP A 50 19.69 3.03 4.21
N ARG A 51 19.98 3.29 5.49
CA ARG A 51 21.07 2.60 6.21
C ARG A 51 20.80 1.11 6.31
N LEU A 52 19.58 0.72 6.67
CA LEU A 52 19.20 -0.68 6.81
C LEU A 52 19.25 -1.43 5.47
N GLU A 53 18.92 -0.77 4.35
CA GLU A 53 19.05 -1.32 3.00
C GLU A 53 20.50 -1.68 2.68
N VAL A 54 21.45 -0.79 2.99
CA VAL A 54 22.89 -1.05 2.82
C VAL A 54 23.33 -2.26 3.66
N TYR A 55 22.83 -2.42 4.88
CA TYR A 55 23.14 -3.59 5.72
C TYR A 55 22.52 -4.88 5.18
N VAL A 56 21.29 -4.82 4.66
CA VAL A 56 20.61 -5.96 4.04
C VAL A 56 21.32 -6.39 2.75
N MET A 57 21.95 -5.48 2.01
CA MET A 57 22.76 -5.84 0.83
C MET A 57 24.06 -6.59 1.19
N LYS A 58 24.58 -6.40 2.41
CA LYS A 58 25.80 -7.07 2.91
C LYS A 58 25.55 -8.46 3.51
N GLU A 59 24.30 -8.90 3.65
CA GLU A 59 23.97 -10.22 4.20
C GLU A 59 24.11 -11.36 3.19
N PRO A 60 24.41 -12.59 3.68
CA PRO A 60 24.42 -13.79 2.85
C PRO A 60 23.03 -14.06 2.23
N PRO A 61 22.99 -14.65 1.02
CA PRO A 61 21.77 -14.72 0.20
C PRO A 61 20.58 -15.42 0.87
N ASN A 62 20.83 -16.36 1.79
CA ASN A 62 19.77 -17.09 2.51
C ASN A 62 19.02 -16.26 3.57
N LYS A 63 19.65 -15.23 4.17
CA LYS A 63 18.98 -14.32 5.14
C LYS A 63 18.53 -13.01 4.49
N ARG A 64 19.21 -12.62 3.41
CA ARG A 64 18.92 -11.41 2.63
C ARG A 64 17.48 -11.34 2.13
N GLN A 65 16.87 -12.44 1.70
CA GLN A 65 15.48 -12.41 1.22
C GLN A 65 14.48 -12.08 2.34
N ALA A 66 14.64 -12.67 3.53
CA ALA A 66 13.77 -12.41 4.68
C ALA A 66 13.94 -10.97 5.20
N SER A 67 15.17 -10.48 5.30
CA SER A 67 15.46 -9.11 5.73
C SER A 67 14.98 -8.08 4.68
N ARG A 68 15.06 -8.39 3.38
CA ARG A 68 14.48 -7.56 2.30
C ARG A 68 12.97 -7.48 2.38
N LEU A 69 12.29 -8.60 2.65
CA LEU A 69 10.83 -8.60 2.78
C LEU A 69 10.37 -7.72 3.95
N LYS A 70 11.02 -7.84 5.11
CA LYS A 70 10.75 -7.00 6.28
C LYS A 70 11.01 -5.50 6.00
N LEU A 71 12.11 -5.18 5.34
CA LEU A 71 12.42 -3.80 4.92
C LEU A 71 11.36 -3.27 3.94
N ASN A 72 10.92 -4.07 2.98
CA ASN A 72 9.88 -3.66 2.03
C ASN A 72 8.53 -3.42 2.72
N GLN A 73 8.18 -4.23 3.72
CA GLN A 73 6.99 -4.02 4.54
C GLN A 73 7.06 -2.70 5.30
N LEU A 74 8.19 -2.42 5.96
CA LEU A 74 8.42 -1.15 6.67
C LEU A 74 8.42 0.07 5.73
N LYS A 75 8.99 -0.05 4.53
CA LYS A 75 8.93 1.00 3.50
C LYS A 75 7.50 1.25 3.04
N TYR A 76 6.70 0.20 2.88
CA TYR A 76 5.27 0.32 2.56
C TYR A 76 4.52 1.07 3.66
N ASP A 77 4.75 0.72 4.92
CA ASP A 77 4.12 1.38 6.07
C ASP A 77 4.49 2.87 6.15
N SER A 78 5.77 3.22 5.91
CA SER A 78 6.22 4.63 5.86
C SER A 78 5.61 5.40 4.68
N SER A 79 5.49 4.77 3.51
CA SER A 79 4.80 5.37 2.37
C SER A 79 3.32 5.61 2.67
N HIS A 80 2.67 4.70 3.40
CA HIS A 80 1.29 4.88 3.84
C HIS A 80 1.16 6.04 4.83
N LEU A 81 2.04 6.13 5.83
CA LEU A 81 2.05 7.23 6.80
C LEU A 81 2.27 8.59 6.11
N THR A 82 3.14 8.64 5.11
CA THR A 82 3.37 9.84 4.29
C THR A 82 2.11 10.24 3.50
N ALA A 83 1.41 9.27 2.92
CA ALA A 83 0.15 9.52 2.23
C ALA A 83 -0.95 10.02 3.18
N SER A 84 -1.05 9.44 4.38
CA SER A 84 -1.96 9.89 5.43
C SER A 84 -1.69 11.34 5.83
N LEU A 85 -0.42 11.70 6.09
CA LEU A 85 -0.04 13.08 6.42
C LEU A 85 -0.45 14.07 5.33
N ARG A 86 -0.22 13.74 4.06
CA ARG A 86 -0.64 14.60 2.93
C ARG A 86 -2.15 14.79 2.88
N ASN A 87 -2.94 13.76 3.21
CA ASN A 87 -4.39 13.88 3.27
C ASN A 87 -4.85 14.81 4.39
N PHE A 88 -4.20 14.74 5.57
CA PHE A 88 -4.45 15.68 6.67
C PHE A 88 -4.14 17.12 6.28
N GLN A 89 -2.97 17.36 5.70
CA GLN A 89 -2.56 18.67 5.20
C GLN A 89 -3.54 19.23 4.16
N LYS A 90 -3.99 18.38 3.21
CA LYS A 90 -4.98 18.77 2.21
C LYS A 90 -6.31 19.14 2.86
N LYS A 91 -6.79 18.36 3.83
CA LYS A 91 -8.05 18.65 4.55
C LYS A 91 -7.96 19.96 5.33
N ARG A 92 -6.81 20.26 5.93
CA ARG A 92 -6.57 21.53 6.62
C ARG A 92 -6.49 22.71 5.64
N TYR A 93 -5.78 22.57 4.52
CA TYR A 93 -5.72 23.59 3.47
C TYR A 93 -7.11 23.93 2.92
N LEU A 94 -7.95 22.91 2.68
CA LEU A 94 -9.33 23.12 2.24
C LEU A 94 -10.17 23.85 3.29
N ARG A 95 -10.04 23.48 4.58
CA ARG A 95 -10.71 24.17 5.69
C ARG A 95 -10.31 25.65 5.78
N GLU A 96 -9.02 25.94 5.65
CA GLU A 96 -8.52 27.32 5.68
C GLU A 96 -9.01 28.12 4.48
N LYS A 97 -8.97 27.53 3.28
CA LYS A 97 -9.49 28.17 2.07
C LYS A 97 -10.99 28.46 2.17
N GLU A 98 -11.78 27.52 2.65
CA GLU A 98 -13.22 27.72 2.87
C GLU A 98 -13.48 28.85 3.89
N ARG A 99 -12.65 28.96 4.92
CA ARG A 99 -12.73 30.05 5.89
C ARG A 99 -12.38 31.39 5.26
N THR A 100 -11.31 31.48 4.46
CA THR A 100 -10.95 32.70 3.74
C THR A 100 -12.04 33.10 2.75
N ASP A 101 -12.56 32.17 1.95
CA ASP A 101 -13.65 32.41 1.00
C ASP A 101 -14.91 32.92 1.75
N ARG A 102 -15.21 32.35 2.92
CA ARG A 102 -16.30 32.81 3.78
C ARG A 102 -16.05 34.21 4.34
N GLU A 103 -14.84 34.51 4.79
CA GLU A 103 -14.46 35.83 5.29
C GLU A 103 -14.50 36.89 4.18
N GLU A 104 -14.10 36.57 2.95
CA GLU A 104 -14.24 37.46 1.79
C GLU A 104 -15.70 37.76 1.45
N LEU A 105 -16.57 36.75 1.50
CA LEU A 105 -18.02 36.93 1.30
C LEU A 105 -18.66 37.76 2.41
N LEU A 106 -18.21 37.61 3.66
CA LEU A 106 -18.71 38.37 4.81
C LEU A 106 -18.15 39.80 4.86
N ASN A 107 -16.90 40.00 4.45
CA ASN A 107 -16.24 41.31 4.43
C ASN A 107 -16.61 42.13 3.19
N ARG A 108 -17.36 41.54 2.25
CA ARG A 108 -18.04 42.28 1.19
C ARG A 108 -19.19 43.07 1.82
N ARG A 109 -18.85 44.19 2.45
CA ARG A 109 -19.74 45.17 3.06
C ARG A 109 -20.88 45.45 2.08
N PHE A 110 -22.10 45.02 2.42
CA PHE A 110 -23.32 45.47 1.74
C PHE A 110 -23.38 46.98 1.88
N THR A 111 -22.96 47.70 0.83
CA THR A 111 -23.14 49.14 0.74
C THR A 111 -24.62 49.38 0.51
N THR A 112 -25.36 49.67 1.58
CA THR A 112 -26.69 50.29 1.48
C THR A 112 -26.47 51.70 0.95
N ASN A 113 -26.56 51.89 -0.35
CA ASN A 113 -27.05 53.10 -1.01
C ASN A 113 -26.86 52.98 -2.53
N SER A 114 -27.93 52.60 -3.21
CA SER A 114 -28.35 53.16 -4.50
C SER A 114 -29.84 52.90 -4.57
N GLU A 115 -30.63 53.97 -4.56
CA GLU A 115 -32.09 54.07 -4.41
C GLU A 115 -32.90 53.43 -5.55
N ASP A 116 -32.58 52.20 -5.96
CA ASP A 116 -33.34 51.50 -7.01
C ASP A 116 -33.81 50.10 -6.55
N THR A 117 -34.26 50.05 -5.29
CA THR A 117 -35.08 48.95 -4.79
C THR A 117 -36.51 49.11 -5.30
N SER A 118 -36.70 49.01 -6.62
CA SER A 118 -38.01 48.80 -7.23
C SER A 118 -37.95 47.63 -8.21
N ILE A 119 -37.97 46.43 -7.61
CA ILE A 119 -38.63 45.20 -8.08
C ILE A 119 -38.86 45.15 -9.61
N ASN A 120 -37.77 44.86 -10.33
CA ASN A 120 -37.81 44.12 -11.58
C ASN A 120 -36.43 43.49 -11.83
N ILE A 121 -35.88 42.82 -10.81
CA ILE A 121 -34.78 41.87 -10.99
C ILE A 121 -35.33 40.75 -11.87
N ASP A 122 -35.21 40.94 -13.18
CA ASP A 122 -34.32 40.16 -14.02
C ASP A 122 -34.36 38.64 -13.78
N TYR A 123 -35.57 38.13 -13.53
CA TYR A 123 -35.86 36.73 -13.29
C TYR A 123 -35.35 35.89 -14.46
N SER A 124 -35.43 36.42 -15.68
CA SER A 124 -34.93 35.79 -16.91
C SER A 124 -33.41 35.62 -16.92
N LEU A 125 -32.60 36.62 -16.58
CA LEU A 125 -31.14 36.49 -16.52
C LEU A 125 -30.68 35.68 -15.31
N GLN A 126 -31.36 35.76 -14.16
CA GLN A 126 -31.08 34.88 -13.03
C GLN A 126 -31.37 33.42 -13.39
N HIS A 127 -32.47 33.15 -14.09
CA HIS A 127 -32.84 31.83 -14.57
C HIS A 127 -31.91 31.33 -15.69
N HIS A 128 -31.38 32.24 -16.53
CA HIS A 128 -30.39 31.90 -17.54
C HIS A 128 -29.05 31.53 -16.90
N ARG A 129 -28.61 32.28 -15.88
CA ARG A 129 -27.41 31.96 -15.10
C ARG A 129 -27.56 30.66 -14.33
N SER A 130 -28.74 30.38 -13.76
CA SER A 130 -28.98 29.12 -13.06
C SER A 130 -28.99 27.93 -14.03
N ILE A 131 -29.59 28.06 -15.22
CA ILE A 131 -29.53 27.04 -16.28
C ILE A 131 -28.10 26.83 -16.76
N GLN A 132 -27.32 27.90 -16.96
CA GLN A 132 -25.94 27.79 -17.41
C GLN A 132 -25.06 27.09 -16.37
N ASN A 133 -25.25 27.39 -15.09
CA ASN A 133 -24.57 26.72 -13.99
C ASN A 133 -25.02 25.26 -13.84
N ALA A 134 -26.31 24.98 -14.03
CA ALA A 134 -26.84 23.62 -14.04
C ALA A 134 -26.28 22.80 -15.19
N ASN A 135 -26.18 23.36 -16.40
CA ASN A 135 -25.55 22.69 -17.54
C ASN A 135 -24.08 22.38 -17.26
N ARG A 136 -23.30 23.33 -16.73
CA ARG A 136 -21.92 23.07 -16.33
C ARG A 136 -21.82 21.97 -15.27
N GLY A 137 -22.69 21.98 -14.27
CA GLY A 137 -22.73 20.93 -13.26
C GLY A 137 -23.10 19.56 -13.84
N VAL A 138 -24.02 19.51 -14.79
CA VAL A 138 -24.37 18.28 -15.51
C VAL A 138 -23.22 17.80 -16.39
N ASP A 139 -22.51 18.69 -17.08
CA ASP A 139 -21.33 18.36 -17.88
C ASP A 139 -20.20 17.80 -17.02
N ASP A 140 -19.96 18.39 -15.84
CA ASP A 140 -18.97 17.88 -14.87
C ASP A 140 -19.36 16.49 -14.35
N LEU A 141 -20.64 16.27 -14.05
CA LEU A 141 -21.16 14.97 -13.63
C LEU A 141 -21.07 13.93 -14.74
N LEU A 142 -21.33 14.32 -16.00
CA LEU A 142 -21.16 13.45 -17.16
C LEU A 142 -19.69 13.06 -17.35
N ASN A 143 -18.78 14.03 -17.28
CA ASN A 143 -17.34 13.80 -17.36
C ASN A 143 -16.86 12.87 -16.24
N GLN A 144 -17.34 13.07 -15.01
CA GLN A 144 -17.07 12.19 -13.88
C GLN A 144 -17.67 10.80 -14.08
N GLY A 145 -18.86 10.70 -14.67
CA GLY A 145 -19.51 9.45 -15.05
C GLY A 145 -18.72 8.67 -16.10
N TYR A 146 -18.21 9.34 -17.14
CA TYR A 146 -17.34 8.75 -18.15
C TYR A 146 -16.05 8.20 -17.54
N ALA A 147 -15.36 9.01 -16.71
CA ALA A 147 -14.15 8.57 -16.02
C ALA A 147 -14.41 7.38 -15.09
N THR A 148 -15.55 7.35 -14.40
CA THR A 148 -15.94 6.23 -13.53
C THR A 148 -16.21 4.97 -14.36
N LEU A 149 -16.91 5.10 -15.48
CA LEU A 149 -17.21 3.98 -16.38
C LEU A 149 -15.92 3.40 -17.00
N GLU A 150 -14.98 4.26 -17.40
CA GLU A 150 -13.67 3.85 -17.91
C GLU A 150 -12.87 3.09 -16.85
N ASN A 151 -12.82 3.59 -15.62
CA ASN A 151 -12.20 2.87 -14.50
C ASN A 151 -12.84 1.50 -14.25
N LEU A 152 -14.18 1.38 -14.32
CA LEU A 152 -14.87 0.10 -14.17
C LEU A 152 -14.55 -0.88 -15.31
N LYS A 153 -14.40 -0.36 -16.53
CA LYS A 153 -13.97 -1.14 -17.70
C LYS A 153 -12.54 -1.66 -17.50
N ASP A 154 -11.63 -0.81 -17.04
CA ASP A 154 -10.24 -1.18 -16.77
C ASP A 154 -10.14 -2.20 -15.63
N GLN A 155 -10.93 -2.03 -14.57
CA GLN A 155 -11.04 -3.01 -13.48
C GLN A 155 -11.52 -4.38 -13.98
N ARG A 156 -12.51 -4.41 -14.88
CA ARG A 156 -12.97 -5.65 -15.50
C ARG A 156 -11.86 -6.33 -16.31
N GLU A 157 -11.06 -5.57 -17.04
CA GLU A 157 -9.92 -6.12 -17.79
C GLU A 157 -8.84 -6.66 -16.84
N LEU A 158 -8.55 -5.94 -15.75
CA LEU A 158 -7.63 -6.40 -14.71
C LEU A 158 -8.12 -7.70 -14.08
N LEU A 159 -9.39 -7.80 -13.70
CA LEU A 159 -9.98 -9.01 -13.12
C LEU A 159 -9.90 -10.19 -14.09
N LYS A 160 -10.12 -9.97 -15.40
CA LYS A 160 -9.88 -11.00 -16.42
C LYS A 160 -8.43 -11.46 -16.42
N LYS A 161 -7.46 -10.54 -16.43
CA LYS A 161 -6.02 -10.86 -16.38
C LYS A 161 -5.66 -11.63 -15.10
N THR A 162 -6.19 -11.23 -13.95
CA THR A 162 -5.99 -11.92 -12.67
C THR A 162 -6.59 -13.32 -12.68
N ARG A 163 -7.81 -13.49 -13.21
CA ARG A 163 -8.42 -14.81 -13.37
C ARG A 163 -7.58 -15.72 -14.27
N THR A 164 -7.09 -15.21 -15.40
CA THR A 164 -6.20 -15.97 -16.29
C THR A 164 -4.91 -16.36 -15.58
N ARG A 165 -4.27 -15.44 -14.83
CA ARG A 165 -3.09 -15.77 -14.02
C ARG A 165 -3.39 -16.80 -12.94
N MET A 166 -4.53 -16.70 -12.26
CA MET A 166 -4.95 -17.66 -11.23
C MET A 166 -5.21 -19.04 -11.84
N LEU A 167 -5.87 -19.13 -13.00
CA LEU A 167 -6.05 -20.38 -13.74
C LEU A 167 -4.71 -20.97 -14.17
N ASN A 168 -3.77 -20.14 -14.62
CA ASN A 168 -2.42 -20.58 -14.94
C ASN A 168 -1.72 -21.10 -13.67
N PHE A 169 -1.80 -20.41 -12.54
CA PHE A 169 -1.25 -20.89 -11.27
C PHE A 169 -1.91 -22.18 -10.79
N LEU A 170 -3.22 -22.34 -10.94
CA LEU A 170 -3.93 -23.59 -10.65
C LEU A 170 -3.45 -24.73 -11.55
N ASN A 171 -3.21 -24.46 -12.84
CA ASN A 171 -2.62 -25.42 -13.78
C ASN A 171 -1.18 -25.79 -13.36
N THR A 172 -0.37 -24.82 -12.94
CA THR A 172 1.00 -25.04 -12.44
C THR A 172 1.03 -25.73 -11.07
N LEU A 173 0.04 -25.50 -10.21
CA LEU A 173 -0.13 -26.19 -8.93
C LEU A 173 -0.65 -27.62 -9.14
N GLY A 174 -1.44 -27.87 -10.18
CA GLY A 174 -1.76 -29.23 -10.65
C GLY A 174 -0.49 -30.02 -11.05
N LEU A 175 0.49 -29.35 -11.66
CA LEU A 175 1.84 -29.89 -11.89
C LEU A 175 2.67 -30.00 -10.59
N SER A 176 2.39 -29.24 -9.53
CA SER A 176 3.08 -29.40 -8.25
C SER A 176 2.85 -30.79 -7.64
N ASN A 177 1.71 -31.44 -7.91
CA ASN A 177 1.49 -32.81 -7.45
C ASN A 177 2.37 -33.83 -8.18
N THR A 178 2.68 -33.62 -9.46
CA THR A 178 3.64 -34.47 -10.18
C THR A 178 5.07 -34.19 -9.75
N VAL A 179 5.44 -32.94 -9.46
CA VAL A 179 6.75 -32.61 -8.87
C VAL A 179 6.89 -33.19 -7.45
N MET A 180 5.84 -33.11 -6.62
CA MET A 180 5.80 -33.72 -5.29
C MET A 180 5.96 -35.25 -5.37
N GLN A 181 5.25 -35.91 -6.29
CA GLN A 181 5.38 -37.36 -6.53
C GLN A 181 6.76 -37.75 -7.09
N LEU A 182 7.38 -36.91 -7.93
CA LEU A 182 8.75 -37.14 -8.43
C LEU A 182 9.78 -37.06 -7.29
N ILE A 183 9.57 -36.19 -6.31
CA ILE A 183 10.43 -36.08 -5.12
C ILE A 183 10.25 -37.29 -4.20
N GLU A 184 9.02 -37.71 -3.92
CA GLU A 184 8.75 -38.91 -3.10
C GLU A 184 9.31 -40.19 -3.73
N ARG A 185 9.20 -40.34 -5.06
CA ARG A 185 9.72 -41.50 -5.79
C ARG A 185 11.25 -41.59 -5.69
N ARG A 186 11.97 -40.46 -5.71
CA ARG A 186 13.43 -40.44 -5.56
C ARG A 186 13.86 -40.91 -4.17
N ALA A 187 13.15 -40.51 -3.11
CA ALA A 187 13.43 -40.95 -1.74
C ALA A 187 13.14 -42.45 -1.54
N TYR A 188 12.11 -42.98 -2.22
CA TYR A 188 11.79 -44.41 -2.16
C TYR A 188 12.82 -45.26 -2.92
N GLN A 189 13.27 -44.80 -4.09
CA GLN A 189 14.35 -45.46 -4.83
C GLN A 189 15.66 -45.48 -4.05
N ASP A 190 16.02 -44.39 -3.38
CA ASP A 190 17.25 -44.32 -2.57
C ASP A 190 17.25 -45.35 -1.44
N LYS A 191 16.11 -45.56 -0.76
CA LYS A 191 15.94 -46.62 0.24
C LYS A 191 16.12 -48.03 -0.33
N PHE A 192 15.60 -48.28 -1.54
CA PHE A 192 15.76 -49.56 -2.21
C PHE A 192 17.20 -49.84 -2.62
N VAL A 193 17.90 -48.83 -3.15
CA VAL A 193 19.32 -48.95 -3.52
C VAL A 193 20.17 -49.22 -2.27
N LEU A 194 19.89 -48.54 -1.15
CA LEU A 194 20.61 -48.73 0.11
C LEU A 194 20.41 -50.14 0.68
N PHE A 195 19.17 -50.63 0.74
CA PHE A 195 18.88 -51.98 1.25
C PHE A 195 19.41 -53.08 0.32
N GLY A 196 19.32 -52.88 -1.00
CA GLY A 196 19.89 -53.78 -2.00
C GLY A 196 21.41 -53.89 -1.88
N GLY A 197 22.11 -52.77 -1.70
CA GLY A 197 23.56 -52.75 -1.47
C GLY A 197 23.94 -53.50 -0.19
N MET A 198 23.21 -53.30 0.91
CA MET A 198 23.44 -54.00 2.17
C MET A 198 23.29 -55.53 2.00
N MET A 199 22.22 -56.00 1.37
CA MET A 199 22.03 -57.44 1.11
C MET A 199 23.14 -58.04 0.25
N ILE A 200 23.56 -57.36 -0.82
CA ILE A 200 24.65 -57.83 -1.69
C ILE A 200 25.95 -57.99 -0.90
N THR A 201 26.28 -57.01 -0.06
CA THR A 201 27.51 -57.08 0.75
C THR A 201 27.49 -58.26 1.73
N VAL A 202 26.33 -58.54 2.35
CA VAL A 202 26.15 -59.70 3.24
C VAL A 202 26.27 -61.01 2.47
N CYS A 203 25.63 -61.13 1.30
CA CYS A 203 25.73 -62.32 0.46
C CYS A 203 27.18 -62.61 0.03
N ILE A 204 27.92 -61.59 -0.41
CA ILE A 204 29.33 -61.74 -0.78
C ILE A 204 30.14 -62.24 0.42
N MET A 205 29.95 -61.63 1.59
CA MET A 205 30.67 -62.03 2.80
C MET A 205 30.35 -63.49 3.20
N PHE A 206 29.08 -63.90 3.07
CA PHE A 206 28.66 -65.28 3.31
C PHE A 206 29.28 -66.29 2.32
N PHE A 207 29.30 -65.97 1.02
CA PHE A 207 29.92 -66.83 0.01
C PHE A 207 31.44 -67.00 0.24
N VAL A 208 32.13 -65.92 0.62
CA VAL A 208 33.55 -65.98 0.96
C VAL A 208 33.77 -66.87 2.19
N TYR A 209 32.94 -66.73 3.22
CA TYR A 209 33.01 -67.58 4.41
C TYR A 209 32.80 -69.06 4.09
N MET A 210 31.80 -69.39 3.26
CA MET A 210 31.50 -70.77 2.84
C MET A 210 32.59 -71.36 1.93
N TYR A 211 33.29 -70.54 1.15
CA TYR A 211 34.38 -71.01 0.30
C TYR A 211 35.66 -71.29 1.09
N PHE A 212 35.88 -70.58 2.19
CA PHE A 212 37.09 -70.69 3.02
C PHE A 212 36.95 -71.66 4.22
N THR A 213 35.74 -72.13 4.50
CA THR A 213 35.41 -73.15 5.51
C THR A 213 35.16 -74.49 4.83
#